data_AF-A0A538QHP9-F1
#
_entry.id   AF-A0A538QHP9-F1
#
_cell.length_a   1.000
_cell.length_b   1.000
_cell.length_c   1.000
_cell.angle_alpha   90.00
_cell.angle_beta   90.00
_cell.angle_gamma   90.00
#
_symmetry.space_group_name_H-M   'P 1'
#
loop_
_entity.id
_entity.type
_entity.pdbx_description
1 polymer ?
#
loop_
_entity_poly.entity_id
_entity_poly.type
_entity_poly.pdbx_seq_one_letter_code
_entity_poly.pdbx_strand_id
1 'polypeptide(L)'
;MAVARRRRVSFFAVMMSVVLVSITVGLAYRGWSYYRLSLDDRTLHPAYRLLRPTGLYGNGYGWIAAMLVVLNLSYLVRRRFGTARLGSMKTWLDVHVFTGLLAATLVSFHSAFQLRSTIASISAASLATVVVTGLLGRFLYALGPGGVRERLGAALGAVEDELPGSRAALAAALVQRPGPEVPANASLLRSLWAAPSWIRASRDRRELLAMILPPRREMSRGLRRACVELYAASSADARASGITALLRSWRAMHRFFALLMLAAVLLHAGVAWYYGYRWIFG
;
A
#
# COMPACT_ATOMS: atom_id res chain seq x y z
N MET A 1 -4.31 30.62 4.40
CA MET A 1 -3.07 29.82 4.38
C MET A 1 -3.39 28.34 4.61
N ALA A 2 -3.59 27.56 3.54
CA ALA A 2 -3.74 26.10 3.66
C ALA A 2 -2.35 25.45 3.65
N VAL A 3 -1.73 25.37 4.82
CA VAL A 3 -0.50 24.59 5.02
C VAL A 3 -0.78 23.17 4.52
N ALA A 4 0.02 22.68 3.58
CA ALA A 4 0.00 21.28 3.16
C ALA A 4 0.02 20.41 4.42
N ARG A 5 -1.12 19.80 4.76
CA ARG A 5 -1.23 18.90 5.91
C ARG A 5 -0.19 17.80 5.68
N ARG A 6 0.97 17.89 6.35
CA ARG A 6 1.87 16.73 6.50
C ARG A 6 0.96 15.62 6.99
N ARG A 7 0.81 14.55 6.20
CA ARG A 7 0.08 13.35 6.62
C ARG A 7 0.84 12.77 7.80
N ARG A 8 0.52 13.22 9.02
CA ARG A 8 1.09 12.67 10.24
C ARG A 8 0.72 11.19 10.28
N VAL A 9 1.71 10.33 10.51
CA VAL A 9 1.46 8.93 10.81
C VAL A 9 0.55 8.90 12.04
N SER A 10 -0.55 8.14 11.98
CA SER A 10 -1.46 8.03 13.12
C SER A 10 -0.72 7.38 14.29
N PHE A 11 -0.92 7.89 15.51
CA PHE A 11 -0.42 7.24 16.72
C PHE A 11 -0.76 5.75 16.75
N PHE A 12 -2.00 5.41 16.35
CA PHE A 12 -2.45 4.03 16.20
C PHE A 12 -1.57 3.17 15.27
N ALA A 13 -1.15 3.71 14.12
CA ALA A 13 -0.29 2.98 13.20
C ALA A 13 1.12 2.77 13.79
N VAL A 14 1.66 3.76 14.50
CA VAL A 14 2.94 3.63 15.21
C VAL A 14 2.86 2.55 16.28
N MET A 15 1.80 2.58 17.10
CA MET A 15 1.55 1.59 18.14
C MET A 15 1.48 0.16 17.56
N MET A 16 0.73 -0.05 16.48
CA MET A 16 0.67 -1.34 15.80
C MET A 16 2.02 -1.79 15.22
N SER A 17 2.83 -0.86 14.69
CA SER A 17 4.19 -1.18 14.25
C SER A 17 5.09 -1.58 15.41
N VAL A 18 5.01 -0.90 16.56
CA VAL A 18 5.78 -1.27 17.77
C VAL A 18 5.37 -2.65 18.27
N VAL A 19 4.07 -2.95 18.30
CA VAL A 19 3.55 -4.28 18.68
C VAL A 19 4.08 -5.36 17.73
N LEU A 20 4.01 -5.13 16.42
CA LEU A 20 4.54 -6.06 15.42
C LEU A 20 6.03 -6.33 15.65
N VAL A 21 6.83 -5.27 15.79
CA VAL A 21 8.28 -5.39 16.03
C VAL A 21 8.55 -6.13 17.34
N SER A 22 7.83 -5.80 18.41
CA SER A 22 7.98 -6.46 19.71
C SER A 22 7.68 -7.96 19.64
N ILE A 23 6.60 -8.34 18.94
CA ILE A 23 6.27 -9.75 18.72
C ILE A 23 7.38 -10.44 17.92
N THR A 24 7.82 -9.85 16.81
CA THR A 24 8.88 -10.43 15.97
C THR A 24 10.18 -10.62 16.76
N VAL A 25 10.60 -9.61 17.51
CA VAL A 25 11.80 -9.65 18.36
C VAL A 25 11.63 -10.70 19.47
N GLY A 26 10.46 -10.76 20.12
CA GLY A 26 10.18 -11.75 21.15
C GLY A 26 10.25 -13.19 20.62
N LEU A 27 9.69 -13.45 19.44
CA LEU A 27 9.77 -14.75 18.77
C LEU A 27 11.21 -15.11 18.38
N ALA A 28 11.95 -14.14 17.82
CA ALA A 28 13.35 -14.32 17.43
C ALA A 28 14.23 -14.59 18.65
N TYR A 29 14.05 -13.83 19.73
CA TYR A 29 14.78 -14.00 20.98
C TYR A 29 14.52 -15.38 21.60
N ARG A 30 13.25 -15.78 21.71
CA ARG A 30 12.86 -17.08 22.28
C ARG A 30 13.43 -18.27 21.50
N GLY A 31 13.48 -18.14 20.17
CA GLY A 31 13.98 -19.21 19.29
C GLY A 31 15.43 -19.02 18.85
N TRP A 32 16.17 -18.05 19.40
CA TRP A 32 17.46 -17.63 18.84
C TRP A 32 18.47 -18.78 18.77
N SER A 33 18.60 -19.56 19.85
CA SER A 33 19.48 -20.72 19.92
C SER A 33 19.13 -21.82 18.92
N TYR A 34 17.88 -21.88 18.49
CA TYR A 34 17.37 -22.87 17.54
C TYR A 34 17.46 -22.38 16.09
N TYR A 35 16.98 -21.17 15.79
CA TYR A 35 16.90 -20.66 14.42
C TYR A 35 18.26 -20.31 13.82
N ARG A 36 19.29 -20.04 14.63
CA ARG A 36 20.66 -19.79 14.14
C ARG A 36 21.41 -21.05 13.70
N LEU A 37 20.93 -22.23 14.08
CA LEU A 37 21.57 -23.50 13.75
C LEU A 37 21.28 -23.90 12.30
N SER A 38 22.17 -24.74 11.74
CA SER A 38 21.94 -25.41 10.46
C SER A 38 20.68 -26.28 10.54
N LEU A 39 20.08 -26.64 9.40
CA LEU A 39 18.87 -27.45 9.39
C LEU A 39 19.07 -28.84 10.01
N ASP A 40 20.29 -29.38 9.95
CA ASP A 40 20.63 -30.70 10.47
C ASP A 40 20.84 -30.65 11.99
N ASP A 41 21.61 -29.67 12.48
CA ASP A 41 21.88 -29.49 13.92
C ASP A 41 20.61 -29.19 14.72
N ARG A 42 19.61 -28.56 14.09
CA ARG A 42 18.31 -28.29 14.70
C ARG A 42 17.62 -29.55 15.19
N THR A 43 17.85 -30.71 14.58
CA THR A 43 17.21 -31.98 14.98
C THR A 43 17.65 -32.46 16.36
N LEU A 44 18.86 -32.07 16.77
CA LEU A 44 19.46 -32.41 18.07
C LEU A 44 19.11 -31.37 19.15
N HIS A 45 18.62 -30.20 18.76
CA HIS A 45 18.32 -29.13 19.71
C HIS A 45 17.08 -29.47 20.57
N PRO A 46 17.09 -29.22 21.89
CA PRO A 46 15.97 -29.58 22.78
C PRO A 46 14.60 -29.01 22.35
N ALA A 47 14.61 -27.79 21.80
CA ALA A 47 13.40 -27.12 21.33
C ALA A 47 12.87 -27.64 19.96
N TYR A 48 13.54 -28.59 19.31
CA TYR A 48 13.15 -29.10 17.99
C TYR A 48 11.71 -29.58 17.93
N ARG A 49 11.30 -30.42 18.90
CA ARG A 49 9.95 -30.99 18.96
C ARG A 49 8.85 -29.93 19.15
N LEU A 50 9.21 -28.76 19.69
CA LEU A 50 8.28 -27.67 19.95
C LEU A 50 8.21 -26.68 18.78
N LEU A 51 9.36 -26.35 18.17
CA LEU A 51 9.51 -25.28 17.18
C LEU A 51 9.43 -25.73 15.73
N ARG A 52 9.59 -27.03 15.44
CA ARG A 52 9.37 -27.56 14.08
C ARG A 52 7.93 -27.30 13.61
N PRO A 53 7.66 -27.28 12.30
CA PRO A 53 6.32 -26.93 11.77
C PRO A 53 5.16 -27.77 12.32
N THR A 54 5.42 -29.03 12.65
CA THR A 54 4.44 -29.96 13.24
C THR A 54 4.46 -30.00 14.77
N GLY A 55 5.39 -29.27 15.40
CA GLY A 55 5.49 -29.15 16.85
C GLY A 55 4.43 -28.22 17.43
N LEU A 56 4.26 -28.24 18.76
CA LEU A 56 3.20 -27.48 19.44
C LEU A 56 3.20 -25.98 19.09
N TYR A 57 4.36 -25.33 19.15
CA TYR A 57 4.47 -23.90 18.85
C TYR A 57 4.52 -23.63 17.36
N GLY A 58 5.29 -24.42 16.60
CA GLY A 58 5.36 -24.27 15.15
C GLY A 58 3.98 -24.37 14.50
N ASN A 59 3.21 -25.41 14.81
CA ASN A 59 1.86 -25.61 14.30
C ASN A 59 0.90 -24.51 14.79
N GLY A 60 1.00 -24.13 16.08
CA GLY A 60 0.21 -23.03 16.65
C GLY A 60 0.40 -21.69 15.91
N TYR A 61 1.63 -21.36 15.51
CA TYR A 61 1.89 -20.18 14.67
C TYR A 61 1.15 -20.24 13.33
N GLY A 62 1.07 -21.42 12.72
CA GLY A 62 0.33 -21.65 11.47
C GLY A 62 -1.17 -21.38 11.63
N TRP A 63 -1.79 -21.92 12.69
CA TRP A 63 -3.20 -21.68 12.98
C TRP A 63 -3.52 -20.22 13.28
N ILE A 64 -2.72 -19.57 14.12
CA ILE A 64 -2.89 -18.15 14.43
C ILE A 64 -2.71 -17.32 13.15
N ALA A 65 -1.73 -17.64 12.31
CA ALA A 65 -1.55 -16.97 11.03
C ALA A 65 -2.75 -17.15 10.09
N ALA A 66 -3.32 -18.36 10.00
CA ALA A 66 -4.51 -18.63 9.21
C ALA A 66 -5.72 -17.82 9.71
N MET A 67 -5.92 -17.75 11.03
CA MET A 67 -6.96 -16.91 11.63
C MET A 67 -6.73 -15.42 11.31
N LEU A 68 -5.48 -14.94 11.37
CA LEU A 68 -5.15 -13.57 10.99
C LEU A 68 -5.42 -13.30 9.51
N VAL A 69 -5.17 -14.26 8.61
CA VAL A 69 -5.52 -14.15 7.18
C VAL A 69 -7.04 -14.05 7.00
N VAL A 70 -7.83 -14.84 7.72
CA VAL A 70 -9.29 -14.72 7.70
C VAL A 70 -9.74 -13.37 8.24
N LEU A 71 -9.22 -12.92 9.38
CA LEU A 71 -9.48 -11.60 9.93
C LEU A 71 -9.04 -10.49 8.99
N ASN A 72 -7.98 -10.69 8.20
CA ASN A 72 -7.51 -9.74 7.21
C ASN A 72 -8.57 -9.45 6.12
N LEU A 73 -9.37 -10.47 5.76
CA LEU A 73 -10.49 -10.35 4.81
C LEU A 73 -11.65 -9.52 5.35
N SER A 74 -11.75 -9.31 6.67
CA SER A 74 -12.78 -8.43 7.26
C SER A 74 -12.71 -7.00 6.72
N TYR A 75 -11.54 -6.56 6.22
CA TYR A 75 -11.40 -5.30 5.49
C TYR A 75 -12.33 -5.21 4.27
N LEU A 76 -12.49 -6.32 3.52
CA LEU A 76 -13.40 -6.38 2.37
C LEU A 76 -14.86 -6.25 2.81
N VAL A 77 -15.22 -6.94 3.90
CA VAL A 77 -16.56 -6.87 4.50
C VAL A 77 -16.86 -5.44 4.93
N ARG A 78 -15.94 -4.79 5.67
CA ARG A 78 -16.07 -3.40 6.08
C ARG A 78 -16.22 -2.46 4.90
N ARG A 79 -15.44 -2.68 3.84
CA ARG A 79 -15.45 -1.83 2.63
C ARG A 79 -16.76 -1.97 1.84
N ARG A 80 -17.39 -3.14 1.86
CA ARG A 80 -18.62 -3.43 1.08
C ARG A 80 -19.90 -3.13 1.87
N PHE A 81 -19.92 -3.47 3.16
CA PHE A 81 -21.14 -3.49 3.97
C PHE A 81 -21.06 -2.65 5.25
N GLY A 82 -19.85 -2.19 5.62
CA GLY A 82 -19.65 -1.59 6.92
C GLY A 82 -20.10 -0.13 7.03
N THR A 83 -20.64 0.22 8.19
CA THR A 83 -21.07 1.57 8.55
C THR A 83 -19.96 2.36 9.23
N ALA A 84 -20.11 3.69 9.32
CA ALA A 84 -19.14 4.57 9.99
C ALA A 84 -18.93 4.24 11.49
N ARG A 85 -19.88 3.52 12.11
CA ARG A 85 -19.82 3.10 13.53
C ARG A 85 -18.69 2.12 13.83
N LEU A 86 -18.24 1.36 12.83
CA LEU A 86 -17.14 0.40 12.97
C LEU A 86 -15.75 1.06 12.88
N GLY A 87 -15.66 2.38 12.94
CA GLY A 87 -14.41 3.13 12.83
C GLY A 87 -14.03 3.55 11.40
N SER A 88 -12.97 4.36 11.32
CA SER A 88 -12.54 5.02 10.09
C SER A 88 -11.94 4.06 9.07
N MET A 89 -12.10 4.35 7.78
CA MET A 89 -11.52 3.52 6.70
C MET A 89 -9.98 3.45 6.79
N LYS A 90 -9.34 4.50 7.31
CA LYS A 90 -7.90 4.53 7.57
C LYS A 90 -7.51 3.49 8.64
N THR A 91 -8.26 3.40 9.74
CA THR A 91 -8.02 2.42 10.81
C THR A 91 -8.12 0.99 10.29
N TRP A 92 -9.14 0.69 9.47
CA TRP A 92 -9.28 -0.63 8.87
C TRP A 92 -8.15 -0.99 7.92
N LEU A 93 -7.64 -0.02 7.16
CA LEU A 93 -6.44 -0.22 6.33
C LEU A 93 -5.20 -0.47 7.20
N ASP A 94 -5.04 0.25 8.32
CA ASP A 94 -3.94 0.05 9.26
C ASP A 94 -4.02 -1.36 9.89
N VAL A 95 -5.21 -1.81 10.31
CA VAL A 95 -5.45 -3.18 10.82
C VAL A 95 -5.17 -4.24 9.74
N HIS A 96 -5.60 -4.04 8.50
CA HIS A 96 -5.32 -4.95 7.38
C HIS A 96 -3.82 -5.08 7.11
N VAL A 97 -3.07 -3.98 7.13
CA VAL A 97 -1.61 -4.04 6.97
C VAL A 97 -0.96 -4.76 8.15
N PHE A 98 -1.39 -4.45 9.37
CA PHE A 98 -0.86 -5.08 10.59
C PHE A 98 -1.10 -6.59 10.61
N THR A 99 -2.33 -7.06 10.41
CA THR A 99 -2.65 -8.50 10.46
C THR A 99 -1.97 -9.27 9.32
N GLY A 100 -1.82 -8.67 8.14
CA GLY A 100 -1.09 -9.28 7.03
C GLY A 100 0.40 -9.45 7.32
N LEU A 101 1.06 -8.43 7.89
CA LEU A 101 2.47 -8.51 8.28
C LEU A 101 2.70 -9.46 9.46
N LEU A 102 1.78 -9.46 10.45
CA LEU A 102 1.84 -10.38 11.58
C LEU A 102 1.64 -11.83 11.13
N ALA A 103 0.67 -12.09 10.22
CA ALA A 103 0.49 -13.41 9.63
C ALA A 103 1.74 -13.88 8.89
N ALA A 104 2.36 -13.02 8.07
CA ALA A 104 3.60 -13.36 7.37
C ALA A 104 4.76 -13.67 8.34
N THR A 105 4.89 -12.89 9.41
CA THR A 105 5.86 -13.14 10.49
C THR A 105 5.62 -14.53 11.09
N LEU A 106 4.40 -14.81 11.52
CA LEU A 106 4.04 -16.10 12.12
C LEU A 106 4.23 -17.26 11.15
N VAL A 107 3.97 -17.09 9.84
CA VAL A 107 4.25 -18.11 8.82
C VAL A 107 5.75 -18.39 8.68
N SER A 108 6.61 -17.37 8.77
CA SER A 108 8.06 -17.59 8.78
C SER A 108 8.53 -18.41 9.98
N PHE A 109 7.97 -18.14 11.16
CA PHE A 109 8.27 -18.91 12.37
C PHE A 109 7.61 -20.30 12.37
N HIS A 110 6.40 -20.44 11.81
CA HIS A 110 5.69 -21.71 11.60
C HIS A 110 6.52 -22.64 10.72
N SER A 111 7.03 -22.13 9.60
CA SER A 111 7.89 -22.90 8.71
C SER A 111 9.27 -23.15 9.31
N ALA A 112 9.60 -22.59 10.48
CA ALA A 112 10.94 -22.60 11.05
C ALA A 112 12.02 -22.13 10.06
N PHE A 113 11.67 -21.20 9.16
CA PHE A 113 12.53 -20.73 8.06
C PHE A 113 13.01 -21.87 7.13
N GLN A 114 12.25 -22.94 6.98
CA GLN A 114 12.50 -24.02 6.02
C GLN A 114 11.30 -24.23 5.09
N LEU A 115 11.58 -24.36 3.80
CA LEU A 115 10.57 -24.56 2.74
C LEU A 115 10.84 -25.88 2.02
N ARG A 116 10.57 -27.00 2.72
CA ARG A 116 10.92 -28.36 2.25
C ARG A 116 9.91 -28.94 1.25
N SER A 117 8.65 -28.53 1.29
CA SER A 117 7.61 -29.03 0.40
C SER A 117 7.19 -27.98 -0.61
N THR A 118 6.92 -28.41 -1.85
CA THR A 118 6.48 -27.53 -2.94
C THR A 118 5.23 -26.74 -2.56
N ILE A 119 4.28 -27.39 -1.87
CA ILE A 119 3.03 -26.77 -1.41
C ILE A 119 3.32 -25.66 -0.38
N ALA A 120 4.22 -25.91 0.58
CA ALA A 120 4.62 -24.89 1.55
C ALA A 120 5.37 -23.73 0.88
N SER A 121 6.26 -24.02 -0.07
CA SER A 121 7.00 -23.01 -0.84
C SER A 121 6.08 -22.11 -1.65
N ILE A 122 5.10 -22.67 -2.38
CA ILE A 122 4.11 -21.91 -3.15
C ILE A 122 3.24 -21.05 -2.23
N SER A 123 2.81 -21.60 -1.09
CA SER A 123 2.01 -20.86 -0.10
C SER A 123 2.79 -19.70 0.51
N ALA A 124 4.05 -19.93 0.90
CA ALA A 124 4.92 -18.88 1.42
C ALA A 124 5.23 -17.81 0.36
N ALA A 125 5.54 -18.20 -0.88
CA ALA A 125 5.83 -17.29 -1.97
C ALA A 125 4.61 -16.43 -2.36
N SER A 126 3.42 -17.02 -2.39
CA SER A 126 2.19 -16.27 -2.66
C SER A 126 1.86 -15.28 -1.54
N LEU A 127 2.02 -15.66 -0.27
CA LEU A 127 1.90 -14.74 0.86
C LEU A 127 2.91 -13.60 0.80
N ALA A 128 4.19 -13.90 0.54
CA ALA A 128 5.23 -12.89 0.37
C ALA A 128 4.88 -11.91 -0.76
N THR A 129 4.38 -12.42 -1.89
CA THR A 129 3.94 -11.60 -3.04
C THR A 129 2.80 -10.65 -2.63
N VAL A 130 1.79 -11.14 -1.91
CA VAL A 130 0.67 -10.32 -1.42
C VAL A 130 1.15 -9.24 -0.45
N VAL A 131 2.05 -9.58 0.47
CA VAL A 131 2.62 -8.62 1.43
C VAL A 131 3.42 -7.53 0.73
N VAL A 132 4.32 -7.90 -0.19
CA VAL A 132 5.13 -6.94 -0.95
C VAL A 132 4.24 -6.03 -1.79
N THR A 133 3.29 -6.60 -2.53
CA THR A 133 2.35 -5.80 -3.35
C THR A 133 1.45 -4.90 -2.50
N GLY A 134 1.06 -5.36 -1.30
CA GLY A 134 0.29 -4.57 -0.34
C GLY A 134 1.08 -3.38 0.21
N LEU A 135 2.34 -3.60 0.60
CA LEU A 135 3.22 -2.55 1.12
C LEU A 135 3.53 -1.49 0.05
N LEU A 136 3.86 -1.93 -1.17
CA LEU A 136 4.02 -1.05 -2.33
C LEU A 136 2.73 -0.27 -2.64
N GLY A 137 1.57 -0.92 -2.53
CA GLY A 137 0.26 -0.25 -2.69
C GLY A 137 0.03 0.87 -1.67
N ARG A 138 0.52 0.72 -0.44
CA ARG A 138 0.45 1.76 0.60
C ARG A 138 1.31 2.98 0.24
N PHE A 139 2.50 2.77 -0.33
CA PHE A 139 3.33 3.87 -0.84
C PHE A 139 2.66 4.57 -2.03
N LEU A 140 2.10 3.81 -2.98
CA LEU A 140 1.37 4.38 -4.11
C LEU A 140 0.13 5.16 -3.66
N TYR A 141 -0.60 4.69 -2.64
CA TYR A 141 -1.77 5.41 -2.10
C TYR A 141 -1.41 6.79 -1.52
N ALA A 142 -0.18 6.96 -1.02
CA ALA A 142 0.31 8.26 -0.58
C ALA A 142 0.40 9.29 -1.71
N LEU A 143 0.52 8.84 -2.96
CA LEU A 143 0.53 9.67 -4.17
C LEU A 143 -0.87 10.03 -4.68
N GLY A 144 -1.94 9.52 -4.07
CA GLY A 144 -3.31 9.65 -4.57
C GLY A 144 -3.78 11.12 -4.71
N PRO A 145 -4.50 11.48 -5.79
CA PRO A 145 -4.81 12.86 -6.17
C PRO A 145 -5.98 13.50 -5.39
N GLY A 146 -6.09 13.23 -4.08
CA GLY A 146 -7.17 13.76 -3.25
C GLY A 146 -7.18 15.29 -3.21
N GLY A 147 -8.34 15.91 -3.50
CA GLY A 147 -8.52 17.37 -3.44
C GLY A 147 -7.77 18.16 -4.51
N VAL A 148 -7.25 17.50 -5.56
CA VAL A 148 -6.40 18.16 -6.56
C VAL A 148 -7.15 19.22 -7.38
N ARG A 149 -8.41 18.95 -7.78
CA ARG A 149 -9.23 19.92 -8.50
C ARG A 149 -9.61 21.13 -7.66
N GLU A 150 -9.96 20.92 -6.39
CA GLU A 150 -10.26 21.99 -5.44
C GLU A 150 -9.03 22.86 -5.18
N ARG A 151 -7.88 22.22 -4.96
CA ARG A 151 -6.57 22.89 -4.81
C ARG A 151 -6.22 23.72 -6.05
N LEU A 152 -6.48 23.19 -7.24
CA LEU A 152 -6.27 23.92 -8.50
C LEU A 152 -7.19 25.14 -8.61
N GLY A 153 -8.48 24.98 -8.29
CA GLY A 153 -9.43 26.08 -8.27
C GLY A 153 -9.06 27.19 -7.28
N ALA A 154 -8.59 26.81 -6.09
CA ALA A 154 -8.07 27.74 -5.08
C ALA A 154 -6.79 28.45 -5.55
N ALA A 155 -5.88 27.74 -6.20
CA ALA A 155 -4.64 28.31 -6.74
C ALA A 155 -4.92 29.31 -7.88
N LEU A 156 -5.89 29.02 -8.75
CA LEU A 156 -6.36 29.96 -9.76
C LEU A 156 -6.98 31.21 -9.14
N GLY A 157 -7.77 31.06 -8.06
CA GLY A 157 -8.30 32.20 -7.30
C GLY A 157 -7.19 33.07 -6.70
N ALA A 158 -6.19 32.47 -6.07
CA ALA A 158 -5.07 33.21 -5.47
C ALA A 158 -4.23 33.99 -6.50
N VAL A 159 -4.17 33.54 -7.75
CA VAL A 159 -3.52 34.29 -8.83
C VAL A 159 -4.42 35.41 -9.34
N GLU A 160 -5.74 35.17 -9.45
CA GLU A 160 -6.71 36.20 -9.83
C GLU A 160 -6.73 37.38 -8.85
N ASP A 161 -6.63 37.11 -7.54
CA ASP A 161 -6.59 38.14 -6.50
C ASP A 161 -5.38 39.09 -6.65
N GLU A 162 -4.26 38.59 -7.18
CA GLU A 162 -3.01 39.35 -7.37
C GLU A 162 -2.86 39.88 -8.81
N LEU A 163 -3.53 39.26 -9.78
CA LEU A 163 -3.50 39.59 -11.20
C LEU A 163 -4.93 39.44 -11.78
N PRO A 164 -5.80 40.46 -11.61
CA PRO A 164 -7.18 40.42 -12.07
C PRO A 164 -7.30 40.19 -13.58
N GLY A 165 -8.28 39.39 -13.99
CA GLY A 165 -8.52 39.03 -15.39
C GLY A 165 -7.67 37.86 -15.91
N SER A 166 -6.75 37.32 -15.10
CA SER A 166 -5.85 36.23 -15.53
C SER A 166 -6.54 34.86 -15.51
N ARG A 167 -7.54 34.65 -14.65
CA ARG A 167 -8.16 33.34 -14.42
C ARG A 167 -8.70 32.67 -15.69
N ALA A 168 -9.38 33.43 -16.55
CA ALA A 168 -9.97 32.88 -17.77
C ALA A 168 -8.88 32.37 -18.73
N ALA A 169 -7.83 33.15 -18.94
CA ALA A 169 -6.69 32.76 -19.79
C ALA A 169 -5.95 31.55 -19.22
N LEU A 170 -5.68 31.54 -17.91
CA LEU A 170 -5.01 30.43 -17.23
C LEU A 170 -5.86 29.14 -17.29
N ALA A 171 -7.17 29.23 -17.06
CA ALA A 171 -8.08 28.10 -17.16
C ALA A 171 -8.14 27.55 -18.59
N ALA A 172 -8.24 28.41 -19.60
CA ALA A 172 -8.23 28.02 -21.01
C ALA A 172 -6.93 27.29 -21.39
N ALA A 173 -5.77 27.78 -20.94
CA ALA A 173 -4.49 27.12 -21.16
C ALA A 173 -4.41 25.71 -20.56
N LEU A 174 -4.99 25.50 -19.37
CA LEU A 174 -5.04 24.18 -18.73
C LEU A 174 -5.96 23.19 -19.47
N VAL A 175 -7.03 23.69 -20.10
CA VAL A 175 -7.95 22.89 -20.91
C VAL A 175 -7.31 22.47 -22.24
N GLN A 176 -6.47 23.31 -22.85
CA GLN A 176 -5.75 22.98 -24.09
C GLN A 176 -4.78 21.79 -23.94
N ARG A 177 -4.27 21.56 -22.73
CA ARG A 177 -3.39 20.43 -22.41
C ARG A 177 -4.00 19.61 -21.28
N PRO A 178 -5.06 18.81 -21.55
CA PRO A 178 -5.64 17.96 -20.53
C PRO A 178 -4.61 16.94 -20.03
N GLY A 179 -4.75 16.50 -18.78
CA GLY A 179 -4.00 15.32 -18.32
C GLY A 179 -4.34 14.11 -19.20
N PRO A 180 -3.41 13.18 -19.45
CA PRO A 180 -3.65 12.06 -20.36
C PRO A 180 -4.83 11.21 -19.89
N GLU A 181 -5.68 10.83 -20.83
CA GLU A 181 -6.77 9.89 -20.58
C GLU A 181 -6.20 8.47 -20.58
N VAL A 182 -6.08 7.89 -19.39
CA VAL A 182 -5.74 6.48 -19.25
C VAL A 182 -7.04 5.70 -19.12
N PRO A 183 -7.35 4.78 -20.05
CA PRO A 183 -8.58 4.01 -20.05
C PRO A 183 -8.86 3.35 -18.71
N ALA A 184 -10.14 3.24 -18.34
CA ALA A 184 -10.53 2.67 -17.07
C ALA A 184 -10.03 1.22 -16.86
N ASN A 185 -9.94 0.47 -17.96
CA ASN A 185 -9.52 -0.93 -18.06
C ASN A 185 -8.02 -1.11 -18.37
N ALA A 186 -7.20 -0.05 -18.34
CA ALA A 186 -5.77 -0.17 -18.61
C ALA A 186 -5.10 -1.13 -17.62
N SER A 187 -4.28 -2.04 -18.15
CA SER A 187 -3.45 -2.94 -17.33
C SER A 187 -2.44 -2.14 -16.50
N LEU A 188 -1.82 -2.80 -15.51
CA LEU A 188 -0.76 -2.18 -14.71
C LEU A 188 0.39 -1.70 -15.60
N LEU A 189 0.84 -2.55 -16.53
CA LEU A 189 1.89 -2.23 -17.48
C LEU A 189 1.52 -1.02 -18.33
N ARG A 190 0.31 -1.00 -18.93
CA ARG A 190 -0.16 0.15 -19.73
C ARG A 190 -0.23 1.44 -18.90
N SER A 191 -0.64 1.35 -17.63
CA SER A 191 -0.69 2.49 -16.71
C SER A 191 0.71 3.04 -16.39
N LEU A 192 1.70 2.16 -16.23
CA LEU A 192 3.11 2.54 -16.03
C LEU A 192 3.75 3.10 -17.30
N TRP A 193 3.43 2.53 -18.46
CA TRP A 193 3.93 3.03 -19.76
C TRP A 193 3.32 4.38 -20.16
N ALA A 194 2.18 4.76 -19.59
CA ALA A 194 1.67 6.12 -19.68
C ALA A 194 2.45 7.12 -18.80
N ALA A 195 3.44 6.66 -18.03
CA ALA A 195 4.19 7.54 -17.13
C ALA A 195 5.10 8.59 -17.81
N PRO A 196 5.45 8.51 -19.09
CA PRO A 196 6.07 9.66 -19.76
C PRO A 196 5.04 10.70 -20.20
N SER A 197 3.82 10.31 -20.57
CA SER A 197 2.82 11.23 -21.11
C SER A 197 2.25 12.20 -20.06
N TRP A 198 1.99 11.73 -18.84
CA TRP A 198 1.53 12.60 -17.74
C TRP A 198 2.64 13.57 -17.24
N ILE A 199 3.93 13.26 -17.42
CA ILE A 199 5.06 14.12 -17.08
C ILE A 199 5.19 15.20 -18.16
N ARG A 200 5.09 14.81 -19.44
CA ARG A 200 5.04 15.74 -20.56
C ARG A 200 3.86 16.71 -20.42
N ALA A 201 2.65 16.22 -20.18
CA ALA A 201 1.48 17.08 -19.95
C ALA A 201 1.69 18.08 -18.80
N SER A 202 2.37 17.67 -17.72
CA SER A 202 2.72 18.59 -16.63
C SER A 202 3.77 19.63 -17.03
N ARG A 203 4.68 19.32 -17.95
CA ARG A 203 5.68 20.27 -18.47
C ARG A 203 5.03 21.23 -19.46
N ASP A 204 4.25 20.72 -20.40
CA ASP A 204 3.51 21.53 -21.39
C ASP A 204 2.60 22.55 -20.70
N ARG A 205 1.86 22.14 -19.66
CA ARG A 205 1.05 23.07 -18.85
C ARG A 205 1.89 24.15 -18.18
N ARG A 206 3.08 23.80 -17.68
CA ARG A 206 3.97 24.77 -17.05
C ARG A 206 4.46 25.81 -18.05
N GLU A 207 4.78 25.39 -19.27
CA GLU A 207 5.19 26.27 -20.36
C GLU A 207 4.04 27.20 -20.78
N LEU A 208 2.82 26.67 -20.96
CA LEU A 208 1.65 27.48 -21.28
C LEU A 208 1.35 28.55 -20.21
N LEU A 209 1.38 28.17 -18.93
CA LEU A 209 1.16 29.11 -17.83
C LEU A 209 2.27 30.17 -17.77
N ALA A 210 3.52 29.80 -18.07
CA ALA A 210 4.64 30.74 -18.09
C ALA A 210 4.57 31.78 -19.21
N MET A 211 3.82 31.51 -20.29
CA MET A 211 3.56 32.49 -21.36
C MET A 211 2.50 33.53 -20.99
N ILE A 212 1.61 33.21 -20.05
CA ILE A 212 0.52 34.10 -19.60
C ILE A 212 0.97 34.93 -18.40
N LEU A 213 1.74 34.31 -17.50
CA LEU A 213 2.17 34.94 -16.26
C LEU A 213 3.37 35.86 -16.48
N PRO A 214 3.47 36.97 -15.73
CA PRO A 214 4.60 37.88 -15.85
C PRO A 214 5.92 37.22 -15.43
N PRO A 215 7.07 37.68 -15.97
CA PRO A 215 8.39 37.20 -15.59
C PRO A 215 8.63 37.32 -14.09
N ARG A 216 9.36 36.37 -13.50
CA ARG A 216 9.59 36.26 -12.04
C ARG A 216 10.12 37.54 -11.38
N ARG A 217 10.85 38.38 -12.14
CA ARG A 217 11.42 39.65 -11.68
C ARG A 217 10.38 40.75 -11.47
N GLU A 218 9.25 40.68 -12.17
CA GLU A 218 8.15 41.66 -12.12
C GLU A 218 7.06 41.26 -11.11
N MET A 219 7.17 40.08 -10.50
CA MET A 219 6.14 39.53 -9.61
C MET A 219 6.29 40.01 -8.16
N SER A 220 5.18 40.45 -7.56
CA SER A 220 5.05 40.69 -6.13
C SER A 220 5.38 39.40 -5.34
N ARG A 221 5.69 39.53 -4.03
CA ARG A 221 5.87 38.35 -3.16
C ARG A 221 4.60 37.50 -3.07
N GLY A 222 3.42 38.13 -3.11
CA GLY A 222 2.12 37.46 -3.08
C GLY A 222 1.89 36.65 -4.35
N LEU A 223 1.97 37.30 -5.51
CA LEU A 223 1.87 36.68 -6.83
C LEU A 223 2.88 35.53 -7.02
N ARG A 224 4.13 35.68 -6.57
CA ARG A 224 5.13 34.60 -6.62
C ARG A 224 4.66 33.35 -5.86
N ARG A 225 4.07 33.52 -4.68
CA ARG A 225 3.55 32.39 -3.88
C ARG A 225 2.34 31.76 -4.56
N ALA A 226 1.41 32.58 -5.07
CA ALA A 226 0.23 32.11 -5.80
C ALA A 226 0.63 31.30 -7.05
N CYS A 227 1.59 31.78 -7.85
CA CYS A 227 2.05 31.07 -9.04
C CYS A 227 2.80 29.77 -8.71
N VAL A 228 3.61 29.73 -7.65
CA VAL A 228 4.24 28.47 -7.19
C VAL A 228 3.17 27.42 -6.86
N GLU A 229 2.11 27.83 -6.17
CA GLU A 229 1.01 26.95 -5.83
C GLU A 229 0.19 26.54 -7.07
N LEU A 230 -0.03 27.44 -8.01
CA LEU A 230 -0.68 27.16 -9.30
C LEU A 230 0.10 26.12 -10.11
N TYR A 231 1.42 26.29 -10.24
CA TYR A 231 2.28 25.30 -10.92
C TYR A 231 2.22 23.93 -10.24
N ALA A 232 2.27 23.91 -8.91
CA ALA A 232 2.20 22.67 -8.14
C ALA A 232 0.83 21.97 -8.30
N ALA A 233 -0.27 22.73 -8.20
CA ALA A 233 -1.63 22.21 -8.34
C ALA A 233 -1.92 21.74 -9.78
N SER A 234 -1.50 22.51 -10.79
CA SER A 234 -1.62 22.15 -12.21
C SER A 234 -0.86 20.88 -12.55
N SER A 235 0.37 20.73 -12.03
CA SER A 235 1.17 19.50 -12.18
C SER A 235 0.53 18.30 -11.49
N ALA A 236 -0.08 18.50 -10.31
CA ALA A 236 -0.79 17.44 -9.60
C ALA A 236 -2.04 17.00 -10.37
N ASP A 237 -2.79 17.95 -10.95
CA ASP A 237 -3.98 17.69 -11.77
C ASP A 237 -3.63 16.93 -13.05
N ALA A 238 -2.56 17.34 -13.74
CA ALA A 238 -2.09 16.67 -14.95
C ALA A 238 -1.73 15.19 -14.72
N ARG A 239 -1.22 14.87 -13.53
CA ARG A 239 -0.85 13.50 -13.14
C ARG A 239 -2.00 12.72 -12.51
N ALA A 240 -3.08 13.37 -12.10
CA ALA A 240 -4.14 12.75 -11.32
C ALA A 240 -4.82 11.58 -12.04
N SER A 241 -5.08 11.72 -13.35
CA SER A 241 -5.71 10.66 -14.17
C SER A 241 -4.83 9.40 -14.23
N GLY A 242 -3.55 9.57 -14.54
CA GLY A 242 -2.58 8.47 -14.58
C GLY A 242 -2.38 7.80 -13.23
N ILE A 243 -2.30 8.58 -12.13
CA ILE A 243 -2.14 8.03 -10.77
C ILE A 243 -3.39 7.24 -10.41
N THR A 244 -4.57 7.74 -10.77
CA THR A 244 -5.85 7.06 -10.51
C THR A 244 -5.93 5.73 -11.26
N ALA A 245 -5.53 5.70 -12.54
CA ALA A 245 -5.49 4.47 -13.33
C ALA A 245 -4.48 3.46 -12.78
N LEU A 246 -3.28 3.92 -12.42
CA LEU A 246 -2.24 3.10 -11.77
C LEU A 246 -2.76 2.49 -10.46
N LEU A 247 -3.36 3.29 -9.59
CA LEU A 247 -3.93 2.81 -8.33
C LEU A 247 -5.08 1.82 -8.54
N ARG A 248 -5.87 1.99 -9.61
CA ARG A 248 -6.96 1.08 -9.95
C ARG A 248 -6.43 -0.28 -10.39
N SER A 249 -5.49 -0.30 -11.35
CA SER A 249 -4.87 -1.53 -11.84
C SER A 249 -4.04 -2.23 -10.77
N TRP A 250 -3.35 -1.47 -9.91
CA TRP A 250 -2.63 -2.00 -8.74
C TRP A 250 -3.56 -2.75 -7.78
N ARG A 251 -4.70 -2.15 -7.42
CA ARG A 251 -5.69 -2.82 -6.55
C ARG A 251 -6.28 -4.07 -7.20
N ALA A 252 -6.42 -4.11 -8.52
CA ALA A 252 -6.86 -5.32 -9.21
C ALA A 252 -5.80 -6.43 -9.12
N MET A 253 -4.54 -6.11 -9.42
CA MET A 253 -3.40 -7.03 -9.33
C MET A 253 -3.21 -7.59 -7.91
N HIS A 254 -3.21 -6.73 -6.89
CA HIS A 254 -3.08 -7.17 -5.50
C HIS A 254 -4.21 -8.11 -5.08
N ARG A 255 -5.46 -7.82 -5.49
CA ARG A 255 -6.60 -8.74 -5.24
C ARG A 255 -6.43 -10.09 -5.93
N PHE A 256 -5.93 -10.11 -7.16
CA PHE A 256 -5.65 -11.35 -7.87
C PHE A 256 -4.65 -12.22 -7.11
N PHE A 257 -3.52 -11.65 -6.68
CA PHE A 257 -2.56 -12.40 -5.86
C PHE A 257 -3.12 -12.80 -4.49
N ALA A 258 -3.97 -11.98 -3.87
CA ALA A 258 -4.63 -12.34 -2.61
C ALA A 258 -5.54 -13.57 -2.76
N LEU A 259 -6.26 -13.69 -3.88
CA LEU A 259 -7.08 -14.87 -4.18
C LEU A 259 -6.22 -16.13 -4.42
N LEU A 260 -5.13 -16.00 -5.18
CA LEU A 260 -4.20 -17.10 -5.40
C LEU A 260 -3.56 -17.57 -4.08
N MET A 261 -3.15 -16.64 -3.23
CA MET A 261 -2.61 -16.93 -1.91
C MET A 261 -3.64 -17.64 -1.04
N LEU A 262 -4.89 -17.18 -1.02
CA LEU A 262 -5.95 -17.84 -0.26
C LEU A 262 -6.16 -19.28 -0.72
N ALA A 263 -6.21 -19.51 -2.04
CA ALA A 263 -6.30 -20.86 -2.60
C ALA A 263 -5.10 -21.74 -2.19
N ALA A 264 -3.88 -21.21 -2.27
CA ALA A 264 -2.66 -21.92 -1.89
C ALA A 264 -2.65 -22.29 -0.39
N VAL A 265 -3.03 -21.36 0.49
CA VAL A 265 -3.11 -21.59 1.94
C VAL A 265 -4.19 -22.61 2.29
N LEU A 266 -5.36 -22.55 1.65
CA LEU A 266 -6.42 -23.54 1.84
C LEU A 266 -5.97 -24.93 1.40
N LEU A 267 -5.30 -25.03 0.25
CA LEU A 267 -4.72 -26.28 -0.23
C LEU A 267 -3.65 -26.81 0.74
N HIS A 268 -2.75 -25.94 1.21
CA HIS A 268 -1.70 -26.30 2.17
C HIS A 268 -2.29 -26.84 3.48
N ALA A 269 -3.26 -26.12 4.06
CA ALA A 269 -3.94 -26.54 5.28
C ALA A 269 -4.75 -27.83 5.08
N GLY A 270 -5.45 -27.97 3.95
CA GLY A 270 -6.22 -29.17 3.61
C GLY A 270 -5.35 -30.41 3.44
N VAL A 271 -4.21 -30.29 2.75
CA VAL A 271 -3.24 -31.37 2.60
C VAL A 271 -2.63 -31.76 3.95
N ALA A 272 -2.25 -30.78 4.77
CA ALA A 272 -1.73 -31.04 6.11
C ALA A 272 -2.77 -31.79 6.97
N TRP A 273 -4.03 -31.36 6.92
CA TRP A 273 -5.13 -32.01 7.63
C TRP A 273 -5.38 -33.44 7.14
N TYR A 274 -5.39 -33.67 5.82
CA TYR A 274 -5.59 -34.98 5.22
C TYR A 274 -4.52 -36.00 5.65
N TYR A 275 -3.26 -35.58 5.74
CA TYR A 275 -2.16 -36.41 6.24
C TYR A 275 -2.07 -36.48 7.78
N GLY A 276 -3.09 -36.01 8.50
CA GLY A 276 -3.19 -36.15 9.95
C GLY A 276 -2.36 -35.16 10.77
N TYR A 277 -1.79 -34.11 10.16
CA TYR A 277 -1.09 -33.05 10.89
C TYR A 277 -2.08 -32.11 11.58
N ARG A 278 -2.60 -32.55 12.72
CA ARG A 278 -3.53 -31.79 13.59
C ARG A 278 -2.75 -31.10 14.71
N TRP A 279 -3.19 -29.93 15.15
CA TRP A 279 -2.49 -29.16 16.20
C TRP A 279 -2.76 -29.71 17.60
N ILE A 280 -3.92 -29.36 18.19
CA ILE A 280 -4.42 -29.91 19.46
C ILE A 280 -5.78 -30.60 19.28
N PHE A 281 -6.24 -30.73 18.03
CA PHE A 281 -7.56 -31.24 17.66
C PHE A 281 -7.49 -32.67 17.13
N GLY A 282 -6.62 -33.48 17.74
CA GLY A 282 -6.32 -34.86 17.35
C GLY A 282 -6.35 -35.79 18.54
#